data_AF-A0A3D5ECE6-F1
#
_entry.id   AF-A0A3D5ECE6-F1
#
_cell.length_a   1.000
_cell.length_b   1.000
_cell.length_c   1.000
_cell.angle_alpha   90.00
_cell.angle_beta   90.00
_cell.angle_gamma   90.00
#
_symmetry.space_group_name_H-M   'P 1'
#
loop_
_entity.id
_entity.type
_entity.pdbx_description
1 polymer ?
#
loop_
_entity_poly.entity_id
_entity_poly.type
_entity_poly.pdbx_seq_one_letter_code
_entity_poly.pdbx_strand_id
1 'polypeptide(L)'
;MLLLSTPVISAVLSTPANASGQNGHRIVREIASKHITDTTKLALVPLLDGDSLPQVATWADEMRSAPENFWQKKSSRWHYINFKEGDAKPHYDSDAHHNKETVSDILEGMEYSISVLQNQKASLAEKQFALRFLVHLVG
;
A
#
# COMPACT_ATOMS: atom_id res chain seq x y z
N MET A 1 55.97 -17.09 30.72
CA MET A 1 55.41 -17.02 29.35
C MET A 1 54.01 -16.45 29.49
N LEU A 2 53.83 -15.14 29.29
CA LEU A 2 52.52 -14.48 29.47
C LEU A 2 51.63 -14.77 28.25
N LEU A 3 50.46 -15.37 28.47
CA LEU A 3 49.43 -15.55 27.45
C LEU A 3 48.56 -14.28 27.40
N LEU A 4 48.70 -13.49 26.33
CA LEU A 4 47.74 -12.41 26.04
C LEU A 4 46.53 -13.01 25.32
N SER A 5 45.36 -13.00 25.97
CA SER A 5 44.08 -13.28 25.31
C SER A 5 43.56 -12.01 24.63
N THR A 6 43.54 -11.97 23.31
CA THR A 6 42.91 -10.90 22.53
C THR A 6 41.39 -11.08 22.54
N PRO A 7 40.60 -10.09 23.00
CA PRO A 7 39.16 -10.17 22.91
C PRO A 7 38.74 -10.00 21.45
N VAL A 8 38.01 -10.99 20.92
CA VAL A 8 37.38 -10.89 19.59
C VAL A 8 36.09 -10.11 19.77
N ILE A 9 36.10 -8.83 19.39
CA ILE A 9 34.88 -8.01 19.31
C ILE A 9 34.18 -8.41 18.01
N SER A 10 33.11 -9.19 18.13
CA SER A 10 32.24 -9.54 17.00
C SER A 10 31.29 -8.38 16.74
N ALA A 11 31.59 -7.55 15.73
CA ALA A 11 30.67 -6.52 15.27
C ALA A 11 29.46 -7.20 14.60
N VAL A 12 28.29 -7.13 15.24
CA VAL A 12 27.02 -7.56 14.63
C VAL A 12 26.63 -6.50 13.61
N LEU A 13 26.88 -6.77 12.33
CA LEU A 13 26.42 -5.92 11.24
C LEU A 13 24.92 -6.10 11.06
N SER A 14 24.14 -5.05 11.31
CA SER A 14 22.70 -5.05 11.05
C SER A 14 22.45 -5.11 9.54
N THR A 15 21.79 -6.17 9.06
CA THR A 15 21.35 -6.27 7.67
C THR A 15 20.16 -5.32 7.41
N PRO A 16 20.07 -4.69 6.22
CA PRO A 16 18.97 -3.80 5.90
C PRO A 16 17.63 -4.55 5.95
N ALA A 17 16.63 -3.96 6.60
CA ALA A 17 15.36 -4.61 6.89
C ALA A 17 14.45 -4.84 5.67
N ASN A 18 14.81 -4.37 4.46
CA ASN A 18 14.01 -4.46 3.23
C ASN A 18 12.51 -4.16 3.44
N ALA A 19 12.25 -3.17 4.30
CA ALA A 19 10.95 -2.97 4.96
C ALA A 19 9.86 -2.35 4.08
N SER A 20 10.15 -2.07 2.81
CA SER A 20 9.23 -1.44 1.85
C SER A 20 9.03 -2.27 0.58
N GLY A 21 9.61 -3.47 0.51
CA GLY A 21 9.32 -4.43 -0.56
C GLY A 21 8.06 -5.25 -0.25
N GLN A 22 7.90 -6.39 -0.91
CA GLN A 22 6.77 -7.30 -0.69
C GLN A 22 6.53 -7.65 0.79
N ASN A 23 7.60 -7.90 1.55
CA ASN A 23 7.50 -8.21 2.97
C ASN A 23 7.03 -6.99 3.80
N GLY A 24 7.42 -5.78 3.41
CA GLY A 24 6.99 -4.53 4.04
C GLY A 24 5.48 -4.38 4.02
N HIS A 25 4.90 -4.38 2.82
CA HIS A 25 3.45 -4.30 2.64
C HIS A 25 2.71 -5.40 3.41
N ARG A 26 3.20 -6.64 3.35
CA ARG A 26 2.61 -7.78 4.09
C ARG A 26 2.65 -7.57 5.60
N ILE A 27 3.77 -7.12 6.15
CA ILE A 27 3.94 -6.88 7.60
C ILE A 27 3.00 -5.78 8.07
N VAL A 28 2.93 -4.63 7.37
CA VAL A 28 2.04 -3.54 7.77
C VAL A 28 0.59 -4.00 7.77
N ARG A 29 0.17 -4.80 6.79
CA ARG A 29 -1.20 -5.32 6.72
C ARG A 29 -1.50 -6.42 7.73
N GLU A 30 -0.49 -7.21 8.12
CA GLU A 30 -0.60 -8.18 9.20
C GLU A 30 -0.73 -7.50 10.57
N ILE A 31 -0.10 -6.34 10.76
CA ILE A 31 -0.34 -5.52 11.94
C ILE A 31 -1.77 -4.96 11.87
N ALA A 32 -2.17 -4.35 10.74
CA ALA A 32 -3.50 -3.78 10.58
C ALA A 32 -4.62 -4.81 10.85
N SER A 33 -4.48 -6.05 10.40
CA SER A 33 -5.48 -7.12 10.61
C SER A 33 -5.76 -7.42 12.09
N LYS A 34 -4.79 -7.16 12.97
CA LYS A 34 -4.89 -7.33 14.43
C LYS A 34 -5.56 -6.14 15.14
N HIS A 35 -5.63 -5.00 14.47
CA HIS A 35 -6.13 -3.74 15.04
C HIS A 35 -7.47 -3.27 14.48
N ILE A 36 -8.08 -4.03 13.55
CA ILE A 36 -9.42 -3.74 13.04
C ILE A 36 -10.52 -4.38 13.89
N THR A 37 -11.67 -3.72 13.96
CA THR A 37 -12.85 -4.21 14.68
C THR A 37 -13.45 -5.46 14.03
N ASP A 38 -14.24 -6.23 14.76
CA ASP A 38 -14.92 -7.41 14.21
C ASP A 38 -15.97 -7.02 13.14
N THR A 39 -16.61 -5.86 13.28
CA THR A 39 -17.48 -5.29 12.24
C THR A 39 -16.71 -5.05 10.94
N THR A 40 -15.50 -4.48 11.04
CA THR A 40 -14.62 -4.29 9.87
C THR A 40 -14.21 -5.62 9.26
N LYS A 41 -13.83 -6.62 10.09
CA LYS A 41 -13.47 -7.96 9.59
C LYS A 41 -14.60 -8.58 8.77
N LEU A 42 -15.84 -8.51 9.27
CA LEU A 42 -17.01 -9.03 8.56
C LEU A 42 -17.28 -8.27 7.25
N ALA A 43 -17.15 -6.93 7.27
CA ALA A 43 -17.33 -6.11 6.08
C ALA A 43 -16.26 -6.39 4.98
N LEU A 44 -15.06 -6.81 5.38
CA LEU A 44 -13.98 -7.15 4.45
C LEU A 44 -14.15 -8.50 3.76
N VAL A 45 -14.92 -9.45 4.32
CA VAL A 45 -15.09 -10.80 3.75
C VAL A 45 -15.44 -10.80 2.25
N PRO A 46 -16.50 -10.10 1.80
CA PRO A 46 -16.83 -10.06 0.36
C PRO A 46 -15.82 -9.24 -0.47
N LEU A 47 -15.08 -8.33 0.16
CA LEU A 47 -14.12 -7.44 -0.52
C LEU A 47 -12.75 -8.09 -0.73
N LEU A 48 -12.40 -9.04 0.12
CA LEU A 48 -11.14 -9.79 0.02
C LEU A 48 -11.25 -11.03 -0.86
N ASP A 49 -12.46 -11.54 -1.10
CA ASP A 49 -12.73 -12.66 -2.02
C ASP A 49 -11.87 -13.90 -1.72
N GLY A 50 -11.73 -14.23 -0.43
CA GLY A 50 -10.94 -15.37 0.05
C GLY A 50 -9.47 -15.06 0.37
N ASP A 51 -8.95 -13.89 -0.03
CA ASP A 51 -7.63 -13.45 0.38
C ASP A 51 -7.61 -12.90 1.83
N SER A 52 -6.43 -12.81 2.41
CA SER A 52 -6.16 -12.04 3.64
C SER A 52 -5.62 -10.63 3.32
N LEU A 53 -5.70 -9.71 4.29
CA LEU A 53 -5.11 -8.37 4.14
C LEU A 53 -3.62 -8.39 3.75
N PRO A 54 -2.76 -9.25 4.32
CA PRO A 54 -1.38 -9.39 3.85
C PRO A 54 -1.27 -9.90 2.41
N GLN A 55 -2.14 -10.81 1.97
CA GLN A 55 -2.08 -11.34 0.60
C GLN A 55 -2.39 -10.28 -0.44
N VAL A 56 -3.41 -9.46 -0.22
CA VAL A 56 -3.76 -8.40 -1.18
C VAL A 56 -2.84 -7.18 -1.12
N ALA A 57 -1.96 -7.09 -0.13
CA ALA A 57 -1.05 -5.96 0.08
C ALA A 57 -0.05 -5.73 -1.06
N THR A 58 0.33 -6.80 -1.79
CA THR A 58 1.30 -6.73 -2.89
C THR A 58 0.64 -6.76 -4.27
N TRP A 59 -0.68 -6.89 -4.33
CA TRP A 59 -1.43 -7.07 -5.58
C TRP A 59 -1.25 -5.90 -6.56
N ALA A 60 -1.22 -4.66 -6.08
CA ALA A 60 -1.10 -3.49 -6.96
C ALA A 60 0.24 -3.50 -7.73
N ASP A 61 1.34 -3.88 -7.07
CA ASP A 61 2.65 -4.02 -7.70
C ASP A 61 2.70 -5.22 -8.65
N GLU A 62 2.12 -6.35 -8.26
CA GLU A 62 2.04 -7.56 -9.10
C GLU A 62 1.30 -7.29 -10.41
N MET A 63 0.24 -6.48 -10.36
CA MET A 63 -0.57 -6.14 -11.53
C MET A 63 0.11 -5.13 -12.46
N ARG A 64 1.22 -4.48 -12.09
CA ARG A 64 1.89 -3.48 -12.95
C ARG A 64 2.33 -4.06 -14.31
N SER A 65 2.59 -5.36 -14.39
CA SER A 65 2.92 -6.04 -15.64
C SER A 65 1.71 -6.50 -16.46
N ALA A 66 0.49 -6.33 -15.96
CA ALA A 66 -0.71 -6.75 -16.67
C ALA A 66 -0.93 -5.91 -17.95
N PRO A 67 -1.44 -6.50 -19.04
CA PRO A 67 -1.41 -5.89 -20.36
C PRO A 67 -2.39 -4.71 -20.54
N GLU A 68 -3.34 -4.53 -19.63
CA GLU A 68 -4.35 -3.47 -19.75
C GLU A 68 -3.73 -2.08 -19.66
N ASN A 69 -4.33 -1.13 -20.39
CA ASN A 69 -3.85 0.25 -20.48
C ASN A 69 -3.67 0.92 -19.11
N PHE A 70 -4.59 0.65 -18.19
CA PHE A 70 -4.52 1.16 -16.82
C PHE A 70 -3.19 0.77 -16.16
N TRP A 71 -2.81 -0.51 -16.20
CA TRP A 71 -1.59 -0.99 -15.56
C TRP A 71 -0.33 -0.44 -16.24
N GLN A 72 -0.30 -0.49 -17.56
CA GLN A 72 0.86 -0.08 -18.36
C GLN A 72 1.12 1.44 -18.34
N LYS A 73 0.09 2.27 -18.19
CA LYS A 73 0.22 3.73 -18.38
C LYS A 73 -0.25 4.59 -17.22
N LYS A 74 -1.11 4.08 -16.35
CA LYS A 74 -1.83 4.89 -15.35
C LYS A 74 -1.59 4.46 -13.90
N SER A 75 -1.29 3.20 -13.65
CA SER A 75 -1.14 2.66 -12.29
C SER A 75 0.12 3.14 -11.58
N SER A 76 1.22 3.38 -12.31
CA SER A 76 2.51 3.75 -11.72
C SER A 76 2.43 4.98 -10.82
N ARG A 77 1.71 6.03 -11.24
CA ARG A 77 1.57 7.27 -10.48
C ARG A 77 0.85 7.10 -9.14
N TRP A 78 0.08 6.03 -8.96
CA TRP A 78 -0.58 5.75 -7.68
C TRP A 78 0.42 5.45 -6.57
N HIS A 79 1.65 5.02 -6.87
CA HIS A 79 2.56 4.47 -5.86
C HIS A 79 3.43 5.54 -5.17
N TYR A 80 3.35 6.80 -5.58
CA TYR A 80 4.18 7.87 -5.05
C TYR A 80 3.53 9.24 -5.27
N ILE A 81 4.10 10.26 -4.63
CA ILE A 81 3.80 11.67 -4.90
C ILE A 81 5.12 12.42 -5.02
N ASN A 82 5.23 13.27 -6.04
CA ASN A 82 6.42 14.07 -6.27
C ASN A 82 6.20 15.49 -5.71
N PHE A 83 7.18 15.97 -4.95
CA PHE A 83 7.20 17.33 -4.42
C PHE A 83 7.94 18.21 -5.41
N LYS A 84 7.46 19.43 -5.64
CA LYS A 84 8.25 20.42 -6.36
C LYS A 84 9.35 20.94 -5.44
N GLU A 85 10.45 21.36 -6.04
CA GLU A 85 11.54 21.96 -5.28
C GLU A 85 11.04 23.18 -4.49
N GLY A 86 11.32 23.19 -3.18
CA GLY A 86 10.86 24.24 -2.27
C GLY A 86 9.49 24.01 -1.62
N ASP A 87 8.74 22.99 -2.04
CA ASP A 87 7.45 22.66 -1.41
C ASP A 87 7.68 21.91 -0.08
N ALA A 88 7.07 22.41 0.99
CA ALA A 88 7.06 21.73 2.30
C ALA A 88 5.96 20.65 2.43
N LYS A 89 4.99 20.66 1.51
CA LYS A 89 3.84 19.76 1.48
C LYS A 89 3.44 19.49 0.03
N PRO A 90 2.82 18.34 -0.28
CA PRO A 90 2.31 18.12 -1.61
C PRO A 90 1.20 19.12 -1.94
N HIS A 91 1.02 19.39 -3.23
CA HIS A 91 -0.21 20.01 -3.70
C HIS A 91 -1.36 19.01 -3.54
N TYR A 92 -2.49 19.51 -3.06
CA TYR A 92 -3.68 18.70 -2.81
C TYR A 92 -4.90 19.54 -3.17
N ASP A 93 -5.77 18.98 -4.01
CA ASP A 93 -7.04 19.56 -4.41
C ASP A 93 -8.17 18.66 -3.91
N SER A 94 -8.81 19.07 -2.82
CA SER A 94 -9.91 18.31 -2.20
C SER A 94 -11.19 18.28 -3.02
N ASP A 95 -11.32 19.19 -4.00
CA ASP A 95 -12.51 19.31 -4.84
C ASP A 95 -12.36 18.56 -6.15
N ALA A 96 -11.19 17.99 -6.42
CA ALA A 96 -10.95 17.20 -7.61
C ALA A 96 -11.80 15.92 -7.58
N HIS A 97 -12.65 15.78 -8.59
CA HIS A 97 -13.41 14.54 -8.79
C HIS A 97 -12.50 13.45 -9.33
N HIS A 98 -11.90 12.69 -8.43
CA HIS A 98 -11.03 11.58 -8.80
C HIS A 98 -11.86 10.42 -9.35
N ASN A 99 -11.54 10.02 -10.58
CA ASN A 99 -11.91 8.71 -11.09
C ASN A 99 -10.62 7.89 -11.26
N LYS A 100 -10.75 6.57 -11.35
CA LYS A 100 -9.63 5.63 -11.52
C LYS A 100 -8.66 6.05 -12.64
N GLU A 101 -9.18 6.65 -13.70
CA GLU A 101 -8.40 7.01 -14.88
C GLU A 101 -7.69 8.36 -14.74
N THR A 102 -8.04 9.19 -13.76
CA THR A 102 -7.47 10.53 -13.55
C THR A 102 -6.53 10.66 -12.36
N VAL A 103 -6.63 9.79 -11.35
CA VAL A 103 -5.77 9.78 -10.12
C VAL A 103 -4.32 10.13 -10.42
N SER A 104 -3.83 11.25 -9.90
CA SER A 104 -2.52 11.80 -10.27
C SER A 104 -1.36 11.30 -9.42
N ASP A 105 -1.62 10.91 -8.18
CA ASP A 105 -0.61 10.48 -7.20
C ASP A 105 -1.19 9.52 -6.12
N ILE A 106 -0.35 9.12 -5.16
CA ILE A 106 -0.74 8.25 -4.03
C ILE A 106 -1.84 8.84 -3.14
N LEU A 107 -1.85 10.16 -2.94
CA LEU A 107 -2.82 10.82 -2.07
C LEU A 107 -4.20 10.77 -2.72
N GLU A 108 -4.30 11.16 -3.99
CA GLU A 108 -5.53 11.02 -4.76
C GLU A 108 -5.98 9.56 -4.88
N GLY A 109 -5.04 8.62 -4.99
CA GLY A 109 -5.33 7.19 -5.05
C GLY A 109 -5.98 6.64 -3.77
N MET A 110 -5.52 7.12 -2.61
CA MET A 110 -6.14 6.79 -1.32
C MET A 110 -7.57 7.36 -1.23
N GLU A 111 -7.76 8.61 -1.66
CA GLU A 111 -9.08 9.27 -1.59
C GLU A 111 -10.10 8.68 -2.55
N TYR A 112 -9.69 8.42 -3.79
CA TYR A 112 -10.51 7.66 -4.74
C TYR A 112 -10.94 6.34 -4.10
N SER A 113 -10.00 5.60 -3.52
CA SER A 113 -10.30 4.29 -2.93
C SER A 113 -11.27 4.38 -1.76
N ILE A 114 -11.08 5.35 -0.86
CA ILE A 114 -11.99 5.61 0.27
C ILE A 114 -13.39 6.00 -0.24
N SER A 115 -13.48 6.90 -1.23
CA SER A 115 -14.77 7.34 -1.79
C SER A 115 -15.56 6.20 -2.41
N VAL A 116 -14.90 5.29 -3.14
CA VAL A 116 -15.54 4.10 -3.74
C VAL A 116 -16.03 3.13 -2.67
N LEU A 117 -15.24 2.91 -1.61
CA LEU A 117 -15.62 2.04 -0.49
C LEU A 117 -16.84 2.58 0.27
N GLN A 118 -16.92 3.90 0.44
CA GLN A 118 -18.06 4.58 1.09
C GLN A 118 -19.30 4.68 0.19
N ASN A 119 -19.14 4.62 -1.13
CA ASN A 119 -20.25 4.72 -2.07
C ASN A 119 -21.14 3.46 -2.03
N GLN A 120 -22.39 3.62 -1.61
CA GLN A 120 -23.37 2.53 -1.56
C GLN A 120 -23.79 2.02 -2.95
N LYS A 121 -23.62 2.83 -3.99
CA LYS A 121 -23.95 2.48 -5.38
C LYS A 121 -22.80 1.82 -6.14
N ALA A 122 -21.58 1.84 -5.61
CA ALA A 122 -20.44 1.18 -6.24
C ALA A 122 -20.64 -0.35 -6.23
N SER A 123 -20.32 -0.97 -7.36
CA SER A 123 -20.35 -2.43 -7.52
C SER A 123 -19.34 -3.12 -6.61
N LEU A 124 -19.55 -4.41 -6.37
CA LEU A 124 -18.61 -5.22 -5.59
C LEU A 124 -17.20 -5.19 -6.19
N ALA A 125 -17.09 -5.32 -7.52
CA ALA A 125 -15.80 -5.31 -8.22
C ALA A 125 -15.06 -3.97 -8.07
N GLU A 126 -15.77 -2.84 -8.12
CA GLU A 126 -15.17 -1.52 -7.86
C GLU A 126 -14.65 -1.41 -6.42
N LYS A 127 -15.43 -1.90 -5.44
CA LYS A 127 -15.01 -1.90 -4.03
C LYS A 127 -13.83 -2.84 -3.76
N GLN A 128 -13.80 -4.00 -4.40
CA GLN A 128 -12.68 -4.93 -4.33
C GLN A 128 -11.41 -4.30 -4.90
N PHE A 129 -11.50 -3.66 -6.07
CA PHE A 129 -10.39 -2.92 -6.68
C PHE A 129 -9.88 -1.80 -5.74
N ALA A 130 -10.80 -0.97 -5.24
CA ALA A 130 -10.50 0.13 -4.33
C ALA A 130 -9.87 -0.35 -3.02
N LEU A 131 -10.38 -1.43 -2.43
CA LEU A 131 -9.81 -2.01 -1.21
C LEU A 131 -8.37 -2.46 -1.45
N ARG A 132 -8.11 -3.22 -2.52
CA ARG A 132 -6.76 -3.74 -2.80
C ARG A 132 -5.76 -2.60 -2.98
N PHE A 133 -6.14 -1.53 -3.67
CA PHE A 133 -5.31 -0.31 -3.74
C PHE A 133 -5.13 0.34 -2.37
N LEU A 134 -6.20 0.65 -1.62
CA LEU A 134 -6.07 1.29 -0.31
C LEU A 134 -5.18 0.51 0.67
N VAL A 135 -5.29 -0.82 0.67
CA VAL A 135 -4.44 -1.73 1.46
C VAL A 135 -2.97 -1.56 1.08
N HIS A 136 -2.66 -1.48 -0.21
CA HIS A 136 -1.30 -1.30 -0.71
C HIS A 136 -0.75 0.10 -0.38
N LEU A 137 -1.48 1.17 -0.71
CA LEU A 137 -1.00 2.56 -0.68
C LEU A 137 -0.71 3.08 0.74
N VAL A 138 -1.40 2.57 1.75
CA VAL A 138 -1.17 2.97 3.15
C VAL A 138 0.01 2.21 3.77
N GLY A 139 0.54 1.17 3.11
CA GLY A 139 1.66 0.36 3.60
C GLY A 139 2.98 0.85 3.03
#